data_AF-A0A4T0B7U9-F1
#
_entry.id   AF-A0A4T0B7U9-F1
#
_cell.length_a   1.000
_cell.length_b   1.000
_cell.length_c   1.000
_cell.angle_alpha   90.00
_cell.angle_beta   90.00
_cell.angle_gamma   90.00
#
_symmetry.space_group_name_H-M   'P 1'
#
loop_
_entity.id
_entity.type
_entity.pdbx_description
1 polymer ?
#
loop_
_entity_poly.entity_id
_entity_poly.type
_entity_poly.pdbx_seq_one_letter_code
_entity_poly.pdbx_strand_id
1 'polypeptide(L)'
;MDTKQPSEHKLTPYRSEQPEVEEGTITVNTSGHTQELERNFSIVSICAVGIVTGNTWCALGGSIVVALYNGGPTGVIFEFLAVSVFYWMIGACIAELASAIPSSSGVYHWAAATSAPRYSKFIGFLAGYWNFFAWVFGSASMSSILANEVLAMWGLFHPDYVAERWHVFICYIIISWSCCAVVLFANRALPMVNNIGLFLTLGGCFLTILVCAIMPTTTGAGHATTAAVWSSWSNDTGYKSNGLVFVTGMLNGAFSVGTPDCVSHLAEEIPRSRVNVPKAIAAQLGVGFVTGLFYLIAIFYSINDIDALMNNPYTNPLAELYRQATGSKAGSCGLLIVVFLVRCL
;
A
#
# COMPACT_ATOMS: atom_id res chain seq x y z
N MET A 1 49.51 -48.06 4.64
CA MET A 1 49.30 -46.70 5.20
C MET A 1 48.20 -46.08 4.36
N ASP A 2 46.97 -46.26 4.82
CA ASP A 2 45.74 -46.06 4.04
C ASP A 2 45.38 -44.58 3.89
N THR A 3 45.19 -44.20 2.63
CA THR A 3 44.60 -42.94 2.16
C THR A 3 43.09 -42.92 2.44
N LYS A 4 42.62 -42.04 3.34
CA LYS A 4 41.18 -41.76 3.53
C LYS A 4 40.71 -40.68 2.53
N GLN A 5 39.77 -41.07 1.66
CA GLN A 5 38.95 -40.18 0.83
C GLN A 5 38.02 -39.31 1.70
N PRO A 6 37.66 -38.08 1.26
CA PRO A 6 36.67 -37.25 1.94
C PRO A 6 35.24 -37.73 1.62
N SER A 7 34.42 -37.88 2.65
CA SER A 7 33.04 -38.35 2.57
C SER A 7 32.12 -37.32 1.87
N GLU A 8 31.50 -37.73 0.77
CA GLU A 8 30.43 -37.00 0.08
C GLU A 8 29.25 -36.70 1.02
N HIS A 9 28.91 -35.41 1.13
CA HIS A 9 27.66 -34.97 1.74
C HIS A 9 26.51 -35.25 0.76
N LYS A 10 25.85 -36.40 0.91
CA LYS A 10 24.62 -36.73 0.18
C LYS A 10 23.48 -35.84 0.67
N LEU A 11 22.98 -34.95 -0.20
CA LEU A 11 21.70 -34.27 -0.04
C LEU A 11 20.58 -35.31 -0.13
N THR A 12 19.95 -35.62 1.00
CA THR A 12 18.71 -36.40 1.03
C THR A 12 17.53 -35.52 0.58
N PRO A 13 16.67 -35.99 -0.35
CA PRO A 13 15.46 -35.27 -0.72
C PRO A 13 14.46 -35.33 0.44
N TYR A 14 14.10 -34.17 0.99
CA TYR A 14 13.13 -34.06 2.09
C TYR A 14 11.71 -34.40 1.56
N ARG A 15 11.27 -35.61 1.89
CA ARG A 15 9.92 -36.13 1.64
C ARG A 15 8.91 -35.36 2.50
N SER A 16 7.85 -34.87 1.87
CA SER A 16 6.75 -34.13 2.48
C SER A 16 5.81 -35.05 3.28
N GLU A 17 6.29 -35.63 4.37
CA GLU A 17 5.45 -36.33 5.34
C GLU A 17 5.57 -35.60 6.68
N GLN A 18 4.44 -35.09 7.18
CA GLN A 18 4.32 -34.44 8.47
C GLN A 18 4.49 -35.50 9.57
N PRO A 19 5.25 -35.24 10.66
CA PRO A 19 5.13 -36.08 11.84
C PRO A 19 3.76 -35.83 12.50
N GLU A 20 3.05 -36.92 12.78
CA GLU A 20 1.91 -36.94 13.69
C GLU A 20 2.30 -36.39 15.07
N VAL A 21 1.29 -35.84 15.74
CA VAL A 21 1.39 -35.12 17.01
C VAL A 21 1.76 -36.07 18.15
N GLU A 22 2.99 -35.96 18.67
CA GLU A 22 3.39 -36.48 19.99
C GLU A 22 3.58 -35.31 20.97
N GLU A 23 2.79 -35.34 22.06
CA GLU A 23 2.86 -34.41 23.19
C GLU A 23 4.27 -34.38 23.80
N GLY A 24 4.96 -33.25 23.66
CA GLY A 24 6.27 -33.01 24.30
C GLY A 24 7.36 -32.44 23.37
N THR A 25 7.09 -32.31 22.07
CA THR A 25 8.07 -31.77 21.12
C THR A 25 7.91 -30.27 20.97
N ILE A 26 9.01 -29.52 21.13
CA ILE A 26 9.10 -28.10 20.78
C ILE A 26 8.49 -27.91 19.40
N THR A 27 7.40 -27.15 19.30
CA THR A 27 6.78 -26.82 18.01
C THR A 27 7.78 -25.99 17.23
N VAL A 28 8.33 -26.55 16.16
CA VAL A 28 9.27 -25.84 15.29
C VAL A 28 8.48 -25.03 14.27
N ASN A 29 8.80 -23.74 14.14
CA ASN A 29 8.18 -22.86 13.17
C ASN A 29 8.61 -23.23 11.74
N THR A 30 7.95 -22.68 10.71
CA THR A 30 8.26 -23.00 9.30
C THR A 30 9.69 -22.60 8.90
N SER A 31 10.36 -21.78 9.71
CA SER A 31 11.75 -21.34 9.52
C SER A 31 12.78 -22.19 10.28
N GLY A 32 12.37 -23.21 11.03
CA GLY A 32 13.27 -24.11 11.77
C GLY A 32 13.62 -23.68 13.19
N HIS A 33 13.00 -22.63 13.72
CA HIS A 33 13.21 -22.12 15.09
C HIS A 33 12.08 -22.55 16.05
N THR A 34 12.27 -22.42 17.36
CA THR A 34 11.20 -22.62 18.35
C THR A 34 10.02 -21.68 18.04
N GLN A 35 8.79 -22.20 18.04
CA GLN A 35 7.58 -21.42 17.79
C GLN A 35 7.23 -20.61 19.04
N GLU A 36 7.58 -19.33 19.04
CA GLU A 36 7.29 -18.40 20.15
C GLU A 36 5.92 -17.70 20.02
N LEU A 37 5.34 -17.67 18.80
CA LEU A 37 4.08 -16.97 18.49
C LEU A 37 2.95 -17.94 18.13
N GLU A 38 1.71 -17.65 18.53
CA GLU A 38 0.55 -18.48 18.19
C GLU A 38 0.09 -18.27 16.74
N ARG A 39 -0.26 -19.36 16.04
CA ARG A 39 -0.74 -19.31 14.64
C ARG A 39 -2.23 -19.00 14.58
N ASN A 40 -2.59 -17.75 14.76
CA ASN A 40 -4.00 -17.32 14.87
C ASN A 40 -4.63 -16.81 13.56
N PHE A 41 -3.92 -16.86 12.43
CA PHE A 41 -4.40 -16.28 11.17
C PHE A 41 -5.06 -17.28 10.22
N SER A 42 -6.26 -16.94 9.72
CA SER A 42 -6.90 -17.60 8.58
C SER A 42 -6.36 -17.05 7.26
N ILE A 43 -6.44 -17.81 6.16
CA ILE A 43 -5.97 -17.34 4.84
C ILE A 43 -6.65 -16.04 4.40
N VAL A 44 -7.94 -15.87 4.71
CA VAL A 44 -8.69 -14.66 4.40
C VAL A 44 -8.16 -13.49 5.22
N SER A 45 -7.86 -13.70 6.50
CA SER A 45 -7.27 -12.66 7.36
C SER A 45 -5.87 -12.26 6.90
N ILE A 46 -5.08 -13.19 6.35
CA ILE A 46 -3.74 -12.89 5.82
C ILE A 46 -3.83 -12.05 4.54
N CYS A 47 -4.72 -12.43 3.63
CA CYS A 47 -5.00 -11.62 2.44
C CYS A 47 -5.57 -10.25 2.84
N ALA A 48 -6.41 -10.20 3.88
CA ALA A 48 -6.95 -8.96 4.44
C ALA A 48 -5.82 -8.02 4.89
N VAL A 49 -4.87 -8.53 5.67
CA VAL A 49 -3.71 -7.76 6.12
C VAL A 49 -2.92 -7.20 4.95
N GLY A 50 -2.62 -8.02 3.92
CA GLY A 50 -1.93 -7.53 2.72
C GLY A 50 -2.69 -6.43 1.98
N ILE A 51 -4.00 -6.62 1.77
CA ILE A 51 -4.87 -5.66 1.06
C ILE A 51 -5.04 -4.35 1.85
N VAL A 52 -5.24 -4.43 3.16
CA VAL A 52 -5.38 -3.25 4.03
C VAL A 52 -4.07 -2.50 4.15
N THR A 53 -2.94 -3.20 4.28
CA THR A 53 -1.62 -2.56 4.33
C THR A 53 -1.26 -1.91 2.99
N GLY A 54 -1.53 -2.60 1.89
CA GLY A 54 -1.27 -2.13 0.52
C GLY A 54 -2.39 -1.29 -0.09
N ASN A 55 -3.19 -0.60 0.72
CA ASN A 55 -4.43 0.10 0.33
C ASN A 55 -4.24 1.13 -0.82
N THR A 56 -4.25 0.62 -2.05
CA THR A 56 -3.75 1.30 -3.23
C THR A 56 -4.59 2.51 -3.62
N TRP A 57 -5.91 2.36 -3.65
CA TRP A 57 -6.81 3.42 -4.10
C TRP A 57 -6.77 4.65 -3.19
N CYS A 58 -6.71 4.47 -1.86
CA CYS A 58 -6.56 5.59 -0.95
C CYS A 58 -5.21 6.29 -1.17
N ALA A 59 -4.11 5.54 -1.28
CA ALA A 59 -2.79 6.13 -1.48
C ALA A 59 -2.69 6.92 -2.80
N LEU A 60 -3.28 6.41 -3.89
CA LEU A 60 -3.37 7.09 -5.19
C LEU A 60 -4.04 8.45 -5.02
N GLY A 61 -5.22 8.46 -4.38
CA GLY A 61 -6.00 9.68 -4.19
C GLY A 61 -5.26 10.74 -3.36
N GLY A 62 -4.60 10.34 -2.28
CA GLY A 62 -3.93 11.27 -1.36
C GLY A 62 -2.78 12.06 -1.98
N SER A 63 -2.16 11.52 -3.03
CA SER A 63 -1.01 12.15 -3.71
C SER A 63 -1.29 12.45 -5.20
N ILE A 64 -2.55 12.49 -5.61
CA ILE A 64 -2.94 12.59 -7.02
C ILE A 64 -2.49 13.86 -7.71
N VAL A 65 -2.41 14.98 -6.99
CA VAL A 65 -1.93 16.26 -7.54
C VAL A 65 -0.48 16.17 -7.99
N VAL A 66 0.38 15.45 -7.24
CA VAL A 66 1.77 15.24 -7.66
C VAL A 66 1.83 14.46 -8.97
N ALA A 67 0.92 13.51 -9.17
CA ALA A 67 0.83 12.73 -10.39
C ALA A 67 0.27 13.56 -11.56
N LEU A 68 -0.71 14.45 -11.33
CA LEU A 68 -1.30 15.30 -12.36
C LEU A 68 -0.28 16.24 -13.04
N TYR A 69 0.72 16.76 -12.30
CA TYR A 69 1.82 17.53 -12.89
C TYR A 69 2.63 16.72 -13.92
N ASN A 70 2.67 15.39 -13.76
CA ASN A 70 3.43 14.45 -14.59
C ASN A 70 2.51 13.76 -15.62
N GLY A 71 1.99 14.49 -16.61
CA GLY A 71 1.25 13.85 -17.71
C GLY A 71 -0.28 14.00 -17.65
N GLY A 72 -0.83 14.70 -16.65
CA GLY A 72 -2.27 14.90 -16.50
C GLY A 72 -3.05 13.60 -16.25
N PRO A 73 -4.38 13.60 -16.38
CA PRO A 73 -5.23 12.43 -16.13
C PRO A 73 -4.82 11.20 -16.93
N THR A 74 -4.45 11.42 -18.20
CA THR A 74 -3.99 10.34 -19.10
C THR A 74 -2.68 9.75 -18.61
N GLY A 75 -1.71 10.59 -18.22
CA GLY A 75 -0.44 10.15 -17.65
C GLY A 75 -0.64 9.25 -16.45
N VAL A 76 -1.39 9.71 -15.44
CA VAL A 76 -1.60 8.96 -14.20
C VAL A 76 -2.16 7.56 -14.44
N ILE A 77 -3.14 7.40 -15.35
CA ILE A 77 -3.71 6.08 -15.66
C ILE A 77 -2.66 5.18 -16.31
N PHE A 78 -1.98 5.63 -17.37
CA PHE A 78 -1.03 4.80 -18.10
C PHE A 78 0.25 4.52 -17.31
N GLU A 79 0.70 5.47 -16.51
CA GLU A 79 1.82 5.31 -15.57
C GLU A 79 1.49 4.30 -14.49
N PHE A 80 0.26 4.33 -13.95
CA PHE A 80 -0.23 3.33 -12.99
C PHE A 80 -0.29 1.93 -13.61
N LEU A 81 -0.75 1.80 -14.87
CA LEU A 81 -0.74 0.53 -15.58
C LEU A 81 0.69 0.01 -15.79
N ALA A 82 1.60 0.87 -16.24
CA ALA A 82 2.99 0.51 -16.48
C ALA A 82 3.68 0.06 -15.18
N VAL A 83 3.54 0.82 -14.10
CA VAL A 83 4.18 0.49 -12.82
C VAL A 83 3.60 -0.79 -12.21
N SER A 84 2.31 -1.04 -12.39
CA SER A 84 1.66 -2.27 -11.92
C SER A 84 2.26 -3.52 -12.55
N VAL A 85 2.60 -3.49 -13.84
CA VAL A 85 3.28 -4.61 -14.52
C VAL A 85 4.66 -4.89 -13.88
N PHE A 86 5.43 -3.84 -13.58
CA PHE A 86 6.72 -4.01 -12.89
C PHE A 86 6.54 -4.54 -11.47
N TYR A 87 5.54 -4.07 -10.74
CA TYR A 87 5.24 -4.56 -9.39
C TYR A 87 4.73 -5.99 -9.36
N TRP A 88 4.03 -6.45 -10.40
CA TRP A 88 3.66 -7.87 -10.52
C TRP A 88 4.89 -8.76 -10.70
N MET A 89 5.88 -8.32 -11.48
CA MET A 89 7.14 -9.04 -11.62
C MET A 89 7.93 -9.06 -10.31
N ILE A 90 8.06 -7.91 -9.63
CA ILE A 90 8.71 -7.80 -8.32
C ILE A 90 7.99 -8.67 -7.28
N GLY A 91 6.66 -8.61 -7.26
CA GLY A 91 5.79 -9.41 -6.39
C GLY A 91 5.94 -10.91 -6.62
N ALA A 92 6.06 -11.35 -7.89
CA ALA A 92 6.32 -12.74 -8.22
C ALA A 92 7.68 -13.21 -7.70
N CYS A 93 8.74 -12.42 -7.86
CA CYS A 93 10.07 -12.73 -7.31
C CYS A 93 10.05 -12.82 -5.77
N ILE A 94 9.40 -11.86 -5.10
CA ILE A 94 9.27 -11.87 -3.64
C ILE A 94 8.43 -13.07 -3.18
N ALA A 95 7.36 -13.41 -3.88
CA ALA A 95 6.52 -14.56 -3.59
C ALA A 95 7.29 -15.88 -3.73
N GLU A 96 8.16 -16.02 -4.74
CA GLU A 96 9.04 -17.18 -4.88
C GLU A 96 10.03 -17.29 -3.72
N LEU A 97 10.67 -16.18 -3.34
CA LEU A 97 11.59 -16.13 -2.21
C LEU A 97 10.90 -16.42 -0.87
N ALA A 98 9.72 -15.86 -0.64
CA ALA A 98 8.90 -16.11 0.55
C ALA A 98 8.43 -17.58 0.63
N SER A 99 8.20 -18.23 -0.51
CA SER A 99 7.93 -19.66 -0.57
C SER A 99 9.17 -20.49 -0.26
N ALA A 100 10.32 -20.15 -0.84
CA ALA A 100 11.56 -20.90 -0.61
C ALA A 100 12.07 -20.74 0.84
N ILE A 101 12.01 -19.52 1.38
CA ILE A 101 12.57 -19.12 2.67
C ILE A 101 11.48 -18.37 3.46
N PRO A 102 10.51 -19.08 4.06
CA PRO A 102 9.43 -18.48 4.83
C PRO A 102 9.97 -18.03 6.20
N SER A 103 10.41 -16.77 6.27
CA SER A 103 11.02 -16.19 7.45
C SER A 103 10.46 -14.79 7.69
N SER A 104 10.17 -14.46 8.96
CA SER A 104 9.78 -13.10 9.39
C SER A 104 10.86 -12.05 9.10
N SER A 105 12.11 -12.51 8.92
CA SER A 105 13.26 -11.69 8.52
C SER A 105 13.16 -11.11 7.11
N GLY A 106 12.21 -11.56 6.28
CA GLY A 106 11.87 -10.94 4.99
C GLY A 106 13.06 -10.60 4.09
N VAL A 107 13.04 -9.39 3.53
CA VAL A 107 13.95 -8.92 2.47
C VAL A 107 15.44 -8.97 2.81
N TYR A 108 15.86 -8.69 4.05
CA TYR A 108 17.29 -8.71 4.38
C TYR A 108 17.84 -10.13 4.42
N HIS A 109 17.01 -11.09 4.85
CA HIS A 109 17.39 -12.50 4.85
C HIS A 109 17.43 -13.05 3.43
N TRP A 110 16.44 -12.73 2.59
CA TRP A 110 16.46 -13.14 1.18
C TRP A 110 17.64 -12.54 0.42
N ALA A 111 17.99 -11.27 0.66
CA ALA A 111 19.15 -10.63 0.06
C ALA A 111 20.48 -11.29 0.50
N ALA A 112 20.60 -11.68 1.77
CA ALA A 112 21.75 -12.42 2.27
C ALA A 112 21.85 -13.84 1.69
N ALA A 113 20.72 -14.53 1.52
CA ALA A 113 20.66 -15.91 1.03
C ALA A 113 20.92 -16.02 -0.49
N THR A 114 20.52 -15.01 -1.26
CA THR A 114 20.68 -14.99 -2.73
C THR A 114 22.04 -14.48 -3.19
N SER A 115 22.80 -13.82 -2.32
CA SER A 115 24.10 -13.25 -2.67
C SER A 115 25.25 -14.22 -2.43
N ALA A 116 26.39 -13.96 -3.08
CA ALA A 116 27.58 -14.78 -2.92
C ALA A 116 28.03 -14.82 -1.44
N PRO A 117 28.50 -15.97 -0.92
CA PRO A 117 28.84 -16.14 0.51
C PRO A 117 29.78 -15.07 1.07
N ARG A 118 30.68 -14.55 0.23
CA ARG A 118 31.62 -13.47 0.58
C ARG A 118 30.95 -12.14 0.90
N TYR A 119 29.82 -11.81 0.26
CA TYR A 119 29.14 -10.53 0.38
C TYR A 119 27.80 -10.62 1.12
N SER A 120 27.34 -11.84 1.44
CA SER A 120 26.06 -12.14 2.07
C SER A 120 25.71 -11.22 3.26
N LYS A 121 26.64 -11.07 4.22
CA LYS A 121 26.41 -10.20 5.40
C LYS A 121 26.26 -8.73 5.05
N PHE A 122 27.06 -8.24 4.10
CA PHE A 122 27.05 -6.82 3.70
C PHE A 122 25.79 -6.48 2.91
N ILE A 123 25.42 -7.32 1.94
CA ILE A 123 24.22 -7.14 1.12
C ILE A 123 22.97 -7.27 1.98
N GLY A 124 22.91 -8.26 2.88
CA GLY A 124 21.82 -8.39 3.85
C GLY A 124 21.68 -7.16 4.74
N PHE A 125 22.80 -6.63 5.27
CA PHE A 125 22.78 -5.40 6.07
C PHE A 125 22.25 -4.20 5.27
N LEU A 126 22.74 -3.98 4.05
CA LEU A 126 22.27 -2.89 3.19
C LEU A 126 20.79 -3.01 2.85
N ALA A 127 20.31 -4.21 2.52
CA ALA A 127 18.91 -4.47 2.25
C ALA A 127 18.03 -4.20 3.47
N GLY A 128 18.46 -4.63 4.66
CA GLY A 128 17.77 -4.34 5.93
C GLY A 128 17.74 -2.84 6.25
N TYR A 129 18.84 -2.12 5.99
CA TYR A 129 18.95 -0.69 6.25
C TYR A 129 18.01 0.12 5.34
N TRP A 130 17.95 -0.21 4.05
CA TRP A 130 17.00 0.40 3.11
C TRP A 130 15.55 0.06 3.45
N ASN A 131 15.28 -1.19 3.83
CA ASN A 131 13.94 -1.59 4.26
C ASN A 131 13.50 -0.81 5.51
N PHE A 132 14.37 -0.65 6.51
CA PHE A 132 14.08 0.13 7.70
C PHE A 132 13.67 1.58 7.35
N PHE A 133 14.43 2.26 6.50
CA PHE A 133 14.07 3.60 6.06
C PHE A 133 12.78 3.66 5.25
N ALA A 134 12.53 2.67 4.39
CA ALA A 134 11.28 2.58 3.64
C ALA A 134 10.06 2.54 4.59
N TRP A 135 10.12 1.73 5.65
CA TRP A 135 9.05 1.64 6.64
C TRP A 135 8.93 2.91 7.51
N VAL A 136 10.05 3.53 7.89
CA VAL A 136 10.04 4.80 8.66
C VAL A 136 9.44 5.94 7.82
N PHE A 137 9.91 6.12 6.59
CA PHE A 137 9.38 7.17 5.69
C PHE A 137 7.95 6.88 5.25
N GLY A 138 7.58 5.61 5.07
CA GLY A 138 6.20 5.20 4.79
C GLY A 138 5.26 5.60 5.92
N SER A 139 5.62 5.31 7.18
CA SER A 139 4.83 5.68 8.37
C SER A 139 4.69 7.20 8.53
N ALA A 140 5.80 7.94 8.34
CA ALA A 140 5.79 9.40 8.39
C ALA A 140 4.95 10.01 7.25
N SER A 141 5.07 9.48 6.03
CA SER A 141 4.27 9.91 4.88
C SER A 141 2.77 9.72 5.16
N MET A 142 2.34 8.53 5.61
CA MET A 142 0.93 8.27 5.91
C MET A 142 0.39 9.18 7.02
N SER A 143 1.13 9.37 8.11
CA SER A 143 0.73 10.29 9.19
C SER A 143 0.56 11.72 8.68
N SER A 144 1.41 12.16 7.74
CA SER A 144 1.30 13.47 7.11
C SER A 144 0.06 13.59 6.23
N ILE A 145 -0.25 12.56 5.44
CA ILE A 145 -1.44 12.60 4.58
C ILE A 145 -2.72 12.64 5.43
N LEU A 146 -2.82 11.85 6.51
CA LEU A 146 -3.98 11.93 7.42
C LEU A 146 -4.10 13.31 8.08
N ALA A 147 -2.99 13.91 8.50
CA ALA A 147 -3.01 15.26 9.09
C ALA A 147 -3.57 16.29 8.09
N ASN A 148 -3.14 16.22 6.82
CA ASN A 148 -3.66 17.08 5.76
C ASN A 148 -5.15 16.82 5.47
N GLU A 149 -5.63 15.57 5.59
CA GLU A 149 -7.05 15.25 5.42
C GLU A 149 -7.92 15.84 6.53
N VAL A 150 -7.49 15.74 7.79
CA VAL A 150 -8.23 16.32 8.92
C VAL A 150 -8.41 17.81 8.74
N LEU A 151 -7.34 18.52 8.35
CA LEU A 151 -7.40 19.95 8.11
C LEU A 151 -8.21 20.31 6.86
N ALA A 152 -8.18 19.48 5.83
CA ALA A 152 -8.99 19.69 4.63
C ALA A 152 -10.50 19.52 4.94
N MET A 153 -10.86 18.51 5.74
CA MET A 153 -12.23 18.33 6.22
C MET A 153 -12.72 19.55 7.02
N TRP A 154 -11.87 20.10 7.89
CA TRP A 154 -12.18 21.32 8.62
C TRP A 154 -12.34 22.54 7.70
N GLY A 155 -11.44 22.70 6.73
CA GLY A 155 -11.43 23.79 5.76
C GLY A 155 -12.66 23.81 4.84
N LEU A 156 -13.26 22.65 4.54
CA LEU A 156 -14.51 22.59 3.75
C LEU A 156 -15.63 23.41 4.39
N PHE A 157 -15.73 23.42 5.72
CA PHE A 157 -16.79 24.13 6.46
C PHE A 157 -16.40 25.55 6.90
N HIS A 158 -15.10 25.88 6.90
CA HIS A 158 -14.58 27.18 7.33
C HIS A 158 -13.85 27.88 6.17
N PRO A 159 -14.55 28.63 5.31
CA PRO A 159 -13.95 29.22 4.11
C PRO A 159 -12.86 30.27 4.41
N ASP A 160 -12.90 30.90 5.59
CA ASP A 160 -11.91 31.89 6.02
C ASP A 160 -10.65 31.26 6.65
N TYR A 161 -10.64 29.94 6.81
CA TYR A 161 -9.53 29.23 7.43
C TYR A 161 -8.38 29.01 6.45
N VAL A 162 -7.23 29.60 6.74
CA VAL A 162 -5.99 29.37 6.00
C VAL A 162 -5.14 28.38 6.80
N ALA A 163 -4.88 27.22 6.21
CA ALA A 163 -4.08 26.20 6.86
C ALA A 163 -2.60 26.59 6.90
N GLU A 164 -2.06 26.79 8.10
CA GLU A 164 -0.65 27.03 8.32
C GLU A 164 0.12 25.72 8.53
N ARG A 165 1.42 25.73 8.22
CA ARG A 165 2.29 24.54 8.31
C ARG A 165 2.32 23.92 9.71
N TRP A 166 2.21 24.75 10.76
CA TRP A 166 2.21 24.25 12.13
C TRP A 166 0.91 23.55 12.51
N HIS A 167 -0.23 23.90 11.90
CA HIS A 167 -1.49 23.15 12.08
C HIS A 167 -1.30 21.70 11.63
N VAL A 168 -0.71 21.51 10.44
CA VAL A 168 -0.42 20.18 9.89
C VAL A 168 0.53 19.41 10.81
N PHE A 169 1.56 20.08 11.32
CA PHE A 169 2.54 19.48 12.22
C PHE A 169 1.94 19.02 13.56
N ILE A 170 1.04 19.80 14.16
CA ILE A 170 0.37 19.41 15.41
C ILE A 170 -0.55 18.20 15.15
N CYS A 171 -1.36 18.24 14.10
CA CYS A 171 -2.21 17.10 13.72
C CYS A 171 -1.37 15.84 13.46
N TYR A 172 -0.25 15.98 12.75
CA TYR A 172 0.72 14.90 12.52
C TYR A 172 1.20 14.27 13.82
N ILE A 173 1.66 15.08 14.79
CA ILE A 173 2.12 14.59 16.09
C ILE A 173 1.01 13.82 16.82
N ILE A 174 -0.21 14.38 16.86
CA ILE A 174 -1.36 13.75 17.53
C ILE A 174 -1.66 12.38 16.89
N ILE A 175 -1.71 12.32 15.56
CA ILE A 175 -1.96 11.07 14.82
C ILE A 175 -0.87 10.05 15.11
N SER A 176 0.41 10.42 14.98
CA SER A 176 1.52 9.50 15.22
C SER A 176 1.54 8.96 16.66
N TRP A 177 1.31 9.80 17.66
CA TRP A 177 1.21 9.35 19.05
C TRP A 177 -0.03 8.49 19.32
N SER A 178 -1.15 8.76 18.64
CA SER A 178 -2.35 7.92 18.73
C SER A 178 -2.10 6.53 18.14
N CYS A 179 -1.44 6.43 16.98
CA CYS A 179 -1.03 5.16 16.40
C CYS A 179 -0.05 4.41 17.31
N CYS A 180 0.92 5.12 17.90
CA CYS A 180 1.84 4.55 18.87
C CYS A 180 1.10 3.98 20.10
N ALA A 181 0.15 4.73 20.66
CA ALA A 181 -0.66 4.27 21.78
C ALA A 181 -1.50 3.02 21.43
N VAL A 182 -2.09 2.96 20.24
CA VAL A 182 -2.83 1.78 19.76
C VAL A 182 -1.92 0.55 19.68
N VAL A 183 -0.71 0.71 19.14
CA VAL A 183 0.26 -0.39 19.05
C VAL A 183 0.71 -0.86 20.45
N LEU A 184 0.91 0.07 21.39
CA LEU A 184 1.35 -0.24 22.76
C LEU A 184 0.26 -0.90 23.61
N PHE A 185 -0.99 -0.41 23.55
CA PHE A 185 -2.04 -0.81 24.49
C PHE A 185 -3.12 -1.71 23.88
N ALA A 186 -3.29 -1.72 22.56
CA ALA A 186 -4.38 -2.41 21.87
C ALA A 186 -3.89 -3.46 20.85
N ASN A 187 -2.68 -3.99 21.01
CA ASN A 187 -2.11 -5.00 20.11
C ASN A 187 -3.05 -6.19 19.88
N ARG A 188 -3.73 -6.68 20.93
CA ARG A 188 -4.69 -7.79 20.84
C ARG A 188 -5.92 -7.48 19.96
N ALA A 189 -6.25 -6.21 19.75
CA ALA A 189 -7.35 -5.77 18.89
C ALA A 189 -6.96 -5.63 17.42
N LEU A 190 -5.65 -5.63 17.08
CA LEU A 190 -5.16 -5.46 15.71
C LEU A 190 -5.75 -6.46 14.71
N PRO A 191 -5.91 -7.76 15.02
CA PRO A 191 -6.53 -8.69 14.08
C PRO A 191 -8.00 -8.35 13.76
N MET A 192 -8.75 -7.85 14.76
CA MET A 192 -10.13 -7.41 14.56
C MET A 192 -10.17 -6.12 13.71
N VAL A 193 -9.28 -5.17 14.03
CA VAL A 193 -9.10 -3.92 13.29
C VAL A 193 -8.80 -4.20 11.82
N ASN A 194 -7.87 -5.12 11.51
CA ASN A 194 -7.54 -5.50 10.13
C ASN A 194 -8.74 -6.12 9.37
N ASN A 195 -9.54 -6.94 10.04
CA ASN A 195 -10.73 -7.54 9.39
C ASN A 195 -11.82 -6.50 9.11
N ILE A 196 -12.04 -5.56 10.03
CA ILE A 196 -12.95 -4.42 9.81
C ILE A 196 -12.38 -3.50 8.72
N GLY A 197 -11.08 -3.25 8.77
CA GLY A 197 -10.31 -2.49 7.79
C GLY A 197 -10.53 -3.04 6.39
N LEU A 198 -10.46 -4.36 6.18
CA LEU A 198 -10.73 -4.95 4.86
C LEU A 198 -12.12 -4.62 4.33
N PHE A 199 -13.15 -4.75 5.17
CA PHE A 199 -14.53 -4.44 4.79
C PHE A 199 -14.67 -2.95 4.44
N LEU A 200 -14.06 -2.06 5.23
CA LEU A 200 -14.08 -0.63 4.99
C LEU A 200 -13.25 -0.24 3.77
N THR A 201 -12.12 -0.89 3.50
CA THR A 201 -11.27 -0.66 2.33
C THR A 201 -12.02 -0.96 1.06
N LEU A 202 -12.58 -2.18 0.95
CA LEU A 202 -13.29 -2.61 -0.25
C LEU A 202 -14.66 -1.91 -0.39
N GLY A 203 -15.42 -1.82 0.70
CA GLY A 203 -16.71 -1.15 0.73
C GLY A 203 -16.59 0.35 0.50
N GLY A 204 -15.58 0.99 1.10
CA GLY A 204 -15.28 2.40 0.91
C GLY A 204 -14.79 2.72 -0.49
N CYS A 205 -13.95 1.86 -1.10
CA CYS A 205 -13.57 1.97 -2.50
C CYS A 205 -14.79 1.90 -3.42
N PHE A 206 -15.62 0.86 -3.24
CA PHE A 206 -16.83 0.66 -4.03
C PHE A 206 -17.80 1.84 -3.90
N LEU A 207 -18.04 2.32 -2.67
CA LEU A 207 -18.89 3.48 -2.41
C LEU A 207 -18.32 4.75 -3.05
N THR A 208 -17.02 4.99 -2.94
CA THR A 208 -16.37 6.17 -3.54
C THR A 208 -16.47 6.15 -5.05
N ILE A 209 -16.23 4.99 -5.69
CA ILE A 209 -16.41 4.80 -7.14
C ILE A 209 -17.85 5.08 -7.55
N LEU A 210 -18.82 4.51 -6.84
CA LEU A 210 -20.25 4.69 -7.14
C LEU A 210 -20.67 6.15 -7.01
N VAL A 211 -20.23 6.84 -5.95
CA VAL A 211 -20.52 8.26 -5.74
C VAL A 211 -19.88 9.10 -6.84
N CYS A 212 -18.61 8.87 -7.19
CA CYS A 212 -17.94 9.59 -8.27
C CYS A 212 -18.55 9.31 -9.65
N ALA A 213 -19.09 8.12 -9.89
CA ALA A 213 -19.73 7.76 -11.16
C ALA A 213 -21.17 8.29 -11.29
N ILE A 214 -21.94 8.39 -10.20
CA ILE A 214 -23.36 8.75 -10.25
C ILE A 214 -23.59 10.25 -9.97
N MET A 215 -22.93 10.80 -8.95
CA MET A 215 -23.22 12.15 -8.47
C MET A 215 -23.03 13.27 -9.51
N PRO A 216 -22.01 13.24 -10.40
CA PRO A 216 -21.84 14.29 -11.40
C PRO A 216 -23.04 14.40 -12.37
N THR A 217 -23.73 13.29 -12.64
CA THR A 217 -24.97 13.28 -13.44
C THR A 217 -26.13 13.93 -12.68
N THR A 218 -26.25 13.64 -11.38
CA THR A 218 -27.37 14.12 -10.56
C THR A 218 -27.25 15.58 -10.14
N THR A 219 -26.03 16.09 -10.04
CA THR A 219 -25.73 17.48 -9.63
C THR A 219 -25.71 18.45 -10.81
N GLY A 220 -25.78 17.93 -12.04
CA GLY A 220 -25.73 18.73 -13.27
C GLY A 220 -24.32 19.20 -13.66
N ALA A 221 -23.28 18.79 -12.92
CA ALA A 221 -21.88 19.11 -13.24
C ALA A 221 -21.40 18.39 -14.51
N GLY A 222 -21.97 17.22 -14.82
CA GLY A 222 -21.57 16.40 -15.96
C GLY A 222 -20.27 15.64 -15.70
N HIS A 223 -19.89 14.80 -16.67
CA HIS A 223 -18.66 14.01 -16.64
C HIS A 223 -17.60 14.63 -17.55
N ALA A 224 -16.34 14.44 -17.20
CA ALA A 224 -15.22 14.78 -18.07
C ALA A 224 -15.35 14.07 -19.42
N THR A 225 -14.90 14.72 -20.49
CA THR A 225 -14.92 14.10 -21.83
C THR A 225 -13.90 12.96 -21.91
N THR A 226 -14.21 11.93 -22.69
CA THR A 226 -13.28 10.79 -22.92
C THR A 226 -11.92 11.26 -23.45
N ALA A 227 -11.90 12.31 -24.29
CA ALA A 227 -10.65 12.88 -24.79
C ALA A 227 -9.82 13.54 -23.66
N ALA A 228 -10.47 14.19 -22.69
CA ALA A 228 -9.78 14.75 -21.53
C ALA A 228 -9.16 13.66 -20.64
N VAL A 229 -9.86 12.54 -20.43
CA VAL A 229 -9.33 11.48 -19.55
C VAL A 229 -8.23 10.65 -20.24
N TRP A 230 -8.40 10.30 -21.52
CA TRP A 230 -7.56 9.29 -22.19
C TRP A 230 -6.58 9.84 -23.23
N SER A 231 -6.69 11.11 -23.62
CA SER A 231 -5.88 11.68 -24.69
C SER A 231 -5.28 13.04 -24.36
N SER A 232 -5.46 13.55 -23.13
CA SER A 232 -4.88 14.83 -22.71
C SER A 232 -3.57 14.59 -21.95
N TRP A 233 -2.46 14.93 -22.60
CA TRP A 233 -1.15 14.92 -21.97
C TRP A 233 -0.75 16.36 -21.63
N SER A 234 -0.61 16.65 -20.33
CA SER A 234 -0.06 17.92 -19.84
C SER A 234 1.29 17.67 -19.17
N ASN A 235 2.25 18.55 -19.41
CA ASN A 235 3.56 18.47 -18.77
C ASN A 235 3.88 19.80 -18.08
N ASP A 236 3.64 19.81 -16.78
CA ASP A 236 3.80 20.98 -15.92
C ASP A 236 5.04 20.86 -15.01
N THR A 237 5.91 19.91 -15.31
CA THR A 237 7.13 19.61 -14.53
C THR A 237 8.32 20.51 -14.85
N GLY A 238 8.27 21.19 -16.00
CA GLY A 238 9.40 21.96 -16.56
C GLY A 238 10.44 21.11 -17.32
N TYR A 239 10.32 19.78 -17.35
CA TYR A 239 11.18 18.93 -18.16
C TYR A 239 10.74 18.90 -19.63
N LYS A 240 11.70 18.96 -20.55
CA LYS A 240 11.43 18.94 -22.01
C LYS A 240 11.07 17.54 -22.54
N SER A 241 11.46 16.47 -21.84
CA SER A 241 11.28 15.09 -22.30
C SER A 241 10.03 14.47 -21.68
N ASN A 242 9.01 14.24 -22.49
CA ASN A 242 7.79 13.55 -22.04
C ASN A 242 8.06 12.13 -21.55
N GLY A 243 9.09 11.45 -22.09
CA GLY A 243 9.49 10.12 -21.61
C GLY A 243 10.07 10.16 -20.19
N LEU A 244 10.83 11.21 -19.85
CA LEU A 244 11.30 11.40 -18.47
C LEU A 244 10.13 11.68 -17.53
N VAL A 245 9.21 12.55 -17.95
CA VAL A 245 8.01 12.91 -17.19
C VAL A 245 7.13 11.70 -16.91
N PHE A 246 6.97 10.81 -17.89
CA PHE A 246 6.26 9.56 -17.72
C PHE A 246 6.89 8.69 -16.62
N VAL A 247 8.21 8.52 -16.65
CA VAL A 247 8.92 7.72 -15.64
C VAL A 247 8.86 8.37 -14.25
N THR A 248 8.91 9.70 -14.16
CA THR A 248 8.77 10.40 -12.87
C THR A 248 7.34 10.34 -12.33
N GLY A 249 6.31 10.32 -13.19
CA GLY A 249 4.91 10.19 -12.80
C GLY A 249 4.54 8.81 -12.26
N MET A 250 5.21 7.74 -12.73
CA MET A 250 5.09 6.38 -12.18
C MET A 250 5.35 6.29 -10.66
N LEU A 251 6.02 7.29 -10.06
CA LEU A 251 6.28 7.36 -8.62
C LEU A 251 5.00 7.30 -7.78
N ASN A 252 3.92 7.97 -8.19
CA ASN A 252 2.67 7.96 -7.43
C ASN A 252 2.05 6.54 -7.42
N GLY A 253 2.04 5.87 -8.56
CA GLY A 253 1.57 4.49 -8.65
C GLY A 253 2.47 3.52 -7.87
N ALA A 254 3.80 3.69 -7.93
CA ALA A 254 4.74 2.90 -7.14
C ALA A 254 4.52 3.05 -5.63
N PHE A 255 4.37 4.29 -5.16
CA PHE A 255 4.04 4.58 -3.77
C PHE A 255 2.72 3.93 -3.35
N SER A 256 1.72 3.96 -4.24
CA SER A 256 0.37 3.50 -3.92
C SER A 256 0.23 1.99 -3.89
N VAL A 257 0.88 1.26 -4.81
CA VAL A 257 0.89 -0.22 -4.76
C VAL A 257 1.54 -0.72 -3.45
N GLY A 258 2.44 0.09 -2.89
CA GLY A 258 3.05 -0.16 -1.59
C GLY A 258 4.08 -1.29 -1.64
N THR A 259 4.47 -1.79 -0.47
CA THR A 259 5.52 -2.79 -0.33
C THR A 259 4.94 -4.23 -0.34
N PRO A 260 5.31 -5.10 -1.30
CA PRO A 260 4.78 -6.46 -1.36
C PRO A 260 5.29 -7.38 -0.24
N ASP A 261 6.34 -7.01 0.49
CA ASP A 261 6.91 -7.80 1.58
C ASP A 261 6.17 -7.63 2.92
N CYS A 262 5.14 -6.77 3.00
CA CYS A 262 4.43 -6.48 4.26
C CYS A 262 3.93 -7.75 4.97
N VAL A 263 3.36 -8.70 4.22
CA VAL A 263 2.81 -9.95 4.76
C VAL A 263 3.90 -10.93 5.19
N SER A 264 5.13 -10.75 4.72
CA SER A 264 6.26 -11.64 5.07
C SER A 264 6.76 -11.42 6.50
N HIS A 265 6.60 -10.21 7.05
CA HIS A 265 6.97 -9.91 8.44
C HIS A 265 6.13 -10.70 9.45
N LEU A 266 4.93 -11.14 9.05
CA LEU A 266 4.02 -11.97 9.86
C LEU A 266 4.17 -13.48 9.55
N ALA A 267 5.21 -13.90 8.81
CA ALA A 267 5.34 -15.28 8.36
C ALA A 267 5.36 -16.33 9.48
N GLU A 268 5.73 -15.97 10.71
CA GLU A 268 5.76 -16.88 11.86
C GLU A 268 4.39 -17.12 12.50
N GLU A 269 3.47 -16.16 12.35
CA GLU A 269 2.09 -16.21 12.85
C GLU A 269 1.14 -16.86 11.82
N ILE A 270 1.63 -17.08 10.60
CA ILE A 270 0.87 -17.62 9.48
C ILE A 270 0.99 -19.15 9.41
N PRO A 271 -0.14 -19.90 9.47
CA PRO A 271 -0.12 -21.32 9.20
C PRO A 271 0.24 -21.57 7.73
N ARG A 272 1.13 -22.54 7.47
CA ARG A 272 1.63 -22.87 6.11
C ARG A 272 2.17 -21.63 5.36
N SER A 273 3.03 -20.85 6.02
CA SER A 273 3.58 -19.59 5.49
C SER A 273 4.22 -19.72 4.11
N ARG A 274 4.90 -20.83 3.82
CA ARG A 274 5.43 -21.16 2.48
C ARG A 274 4.42 -21.07 1.34
N VAL A 275 3.14 -21.33 1.61
CA VAL A 275 2.07 -21.31 0.59
C VAL A 275 1.15 -20.10 0.74
N ASN A 276 0.87 -19.71 1.98
CA ASN A 276 -0.11 -18.66 2.25
C ASN A 276 0.45 -17.24 2.10
N VAL A 277 1.74 -17.01 2.39
CA VAL A 277 2.36 -15.69 2.17
C VAL A 277 2.39 -15.33 0.68
N PRO A 278 2.86 -16.20 -0.25
CA PRO A 278 2.80 -15.92 -1.68
C PRO A 278 1.40 -15.60 -2.21
N LYS A 279 0.37 -16.31 -1.72
CA LYS A 279 -1.03 -16.07 -2.10
C LYS A 279 -1.53 -14.71 -1.63
N ALA A 280 -1.15 -14.29 -0.43
CA ALA A 280 -1.52 -12.99 0.10
C ALA A 280 -0.86 -11.83 -0.66
N ILE A 281 0.40 -11.99 -1.06
CA ILE A 281 1.11 -11.03 -1.93
C ILE A 281 0.38 -10.90 -3.27
N ALA A 282 0.02 -12.03 -3.90
CA ALA A 282 -0.73 -12.01 -5.15
C ALA A 282 -2.12 -11.36 -5.00
N ALA A 283 -2.81 -11.63 -3.87
CA ALA A 283 -4.09 -11.01 -3.56
C ALA A 283 -3.97 -9.48 -3.37
N GLN A 284 -2.97 -9.01 -2.64
CA GLN A 284 -2.69 -7.59 -2.46
C GLN A 284 -2.47 -6.89 -3.80
N LEU A 285 -1.58 -7.43 -4.66
CA LEU A 285 -1.27 -6.82 -5.95
C LEU A 285 -2.44 -6.87 -6.93
N GLY A 286 -3.18 -7.98 -6.97
CA GLY A 286 -4.35 -8.14 -7.84
C GLY A 286 -5.51 -7.23 -7.44
N VAL A 287 -5.87 -7.22 -6.15
CA VAL A 287 -6.95 -6.37 -5.63
C VAL A 287 -6.55 -4.90 -5.68
N GLY A 288 -5.30 -4.57 -5.32
CA GLY A 288 -4.76 -3.21 -5.41
C GLY A 288 -4.78 -2.65 -6.84
N PHE A 289 -4.39 -3.46 -7.84
CA PHE A 289 -4.47 -3.09 -9.24
C PHE A 289 -5.91 -2.81 -9.70
N VAL A 290 -6.83 -3.74 -9.42
CA VAL A 290 -8.23 -3.61 -9.83
C VAL A 290 -8.89 -2.41 -9.17
N THR A 291 -8.77 -2.29 -7.85
CA THR A 291 -9.37 -1.19 -7.09
C THR A 291 -8.76 0.15 -7.47
N GLY A 292 -7.43 0.24 -7.61
CA GLY A 292 -6.74 1.45 -8.04
C GLY A 292 -7.14 1.90 -9.45
N LEU A 293 -7.21 0.99 -10.41
CA LEU A 293 -7.56 1.31 -11.79
C LEU A 293 -8.99 1.85 -11.90
N PHE A 294 -9.98 1.15 -11.32
CA PHE A 294 -11.37 1.60 -11.36
C PHE A 294 -11.57 2.90 -10.58
N TYR A 295 -10.86 3.08 -9.47
CA TYR A 295 -10.86 4.33 -8.71
C TYR A 295 -10.33 5.50 -9.54
N LEU A 296 -9.15 5.37 -10.18
CA LEU A 296 -8.57 6.41 -11.04
C LEU A 296 -9.51 6.81 -12.17
N ILE A 297 -10.11 5.83 -12.84
CA ILE A 297 -11.08 6.11 -13.90
C ILE A 297 -12.27 6.89 -13.33
N ALA A 298 -12.87 6.42 -12.23
CA ALA A 298 -14.04 7.06 -11.64
C ALA A 298 -13.78 8.51 -11.20
N ILE A 299 -12.62 8.78 -10.59
CA ILE A 299 -12.27 10.13 -10.14
C ILE A 299 -11.91 11.06 -11.30
N PHE A 300 -11.24 10.59 -12.35
CA PHE A 300 -10.91 11.46 -13.48
C PHE A 300 -12.13 11.81 -14.33
N TYR A 301 -13.13 10.92 -14.41
CA TYR A 301 -14.41 11.26 -15.03
C TYR A 301 -15.25 12.23 -14.18
N SER A 302 -15.01 12.32 -12.86
CA SER A 302 -15.74 13.23 -11.97
C SER A 302 -15.09 14.60 -11.80
N ILE A 303 -13.86 14.80 -12.27
CA ILE A 303 -13.17 16.09 -12.29
C ILE A 303 -13.60 16.88 -13.52
N ASN A 304 -14.15 18.07 -13.30
CA ASN A 304 -14.56 18.97 -14.38
C ASN A 304 -13.57 20.14 -14.56
N ASP A 305 -12.87 20.53 -13.50
CA ASP A 305 -11.91 21.64 -13.51
C ASP A 305 -10.62 21.22 -12.81
N ILE A 306 -9.61 20.86 -13.63
CA ILE A 306 -8.29 20.46 -13.15
C ILE A 306 -7.55 21.67 -12.58
N ASP A 307 -7.67 22.86 -13.16
CA ASP A 307 -6.97 24.06 -12.67
C ASP A 307 -7.48 24.47 -11.29
N ALA A 308 -8.78 24.38 -11.05
CA ALA A 308 -9.38 24.58 -9.72
C ALA A 308 -8.91 23.52 -8.71
N LEU A 309 -8.74 22.27 -9.16
CA LEU A 309 -8.18 21.20 -8.32
C LEU A 309 -6.72 21.47 -7.95
N MET A 310 -5.90 21.99 -8.88
CA MET A 310 -4.48 22.24 -8.65
C MET A 310 -4.23 23.48 -7.78
N ASN A 311 -5.10 24.50 -7.90
CA ASN A 311 -4.98 25.77 -7.17
C ASN A 311 -5.90 25.86 -5.95
N ASN A 312 -6.42 24.73 -5.48
CA ASN A 312 -7.40 24.70 -4.38
C ASN A 312 -6.76 25.15 -3.04
N PRO A 313 -7.53 25.80 -2.14
CA PRO A 313 -7.03 26.28 -0.86
C PRO A 313 -6.91 25.18 0.22
N TYR A 314 -7.33 23.94 -0.07
CA TYR A 314 -7.31 22.85 0.90
C TYR A 314 -5.94 22.19 0.96
N THR A 315 -5.59 21.69 2.15
CA THR A 315 -4.35 20.96 2.41
C THR A 315 -4.31 19.59 1.74
N ASN A 316 -5.47 19.00 1.42
CA ASN A 316 -5.57 17.74 0.70
C ASN A 316 -6.44 17.92 -0.56
N PRO A 317 -5.91 17.59 -1.75
CA PRO A 317 -6.64 17.79 -3.01
C PRO A 317 -7.88 16.93 -3.17
N LEU A 318 -7.98 15.80 -2.45
CA LEU A 318 -9.20 14.99 -2.44
C LEU A 318 -10.43 15.77 -1.98
N ALA A 319 -10.25 16.78 -1.12
CA ALA A 319 -11.37 17.60 -0.66
C ALA A 319 -12.03 18.37 -1.81
N GLU A 320 -11.24 18.97 -2.69
CA GLU A 320 -11.75 19.67 -3.86
C GLU A 320 -12.28 18.68 -4.90
N LEU A 321 -11.56 17.58 -5.14
CA LEU A 321 -12.00 16.53 -6.08
C LEU A 321 -13.39 16.00 -5.72
N TYR A 322 -13.57 15.57 -4.46
CA TYR A 322 -14.86 15.08 -4.01
C TYR A 322 -15.92 16.18 -3.92
N ARG A 323 -15.53 17.44 -3.74
CA ARG A 323 -16.47 18.57 -3.82
C ARG A 323 -16.97 18.77 -5.25
N GLN A 324 -16.10 18.67 -6.26
CA GLN A 324 -16.50 18.71 -7.67
C GLN A 324 -17.39 17.51 -8.03
N ALA A 325 -17.04 16.31 -7.55
CA ALA A 325 -17.81 15.10 -7.84
C ALA A 325 -19.22 15.11 -7.18
N THR A 326 -19.32 15.55 -5.93
CA THR A 326 -20.57 15.50 -5.16
C THR A 326 -21.41 16.78 -5.21
N GLY A 327 -20.83 17.90 -5.67
CA GLY A 327 -21.47 19.21 -5.64
C GLY A 327 -21.75 19.75 -4.23
N SER A 328 -21.28 19.10 -3.16
CA SER A 328 -21.60 19.44 -1.78
C SER A 328 -20.42 19.30 -0.83
N LYS A 329 -20.29 20.24 0.11
CA LYS A 329 -19.30 20.18 1.20
C LYS A 329 -19.49 18.97 2.10
N ALA A 330 -20.75 18.63 2.42
CA ALA A 330 -21.09 17.50 3.25
C ALA A 330 -20.79 16.15 2.56
N GLY A 331 -21.07 16.06 1.25
CA GLY A 331 -20.74 14.89 0.44
C GLY A 331 -19.22 14.65 0.36
N SER A 332 -18.46 15.72 0.10
CA SER A 332 -17.00 15.67 0.11
C SER A 332 -16.44 15.23 1.48
N CYS A 333 -16.92 15.83 2.57
CA CYS A 333 -16.51 15.44 3.92
C CYS A 333 -16.85 13.97 4.22
N GLY A 334 -18.02 13.49 3.83
CA GLY A 334 -18.41 12.08 4.00
C GLY A 334 -17.45 11.12 3.30
N LEU A 335 -17.05 11.40 2.06
CA LEU A 335 -16.06 10.58 1.33
C LEU A 335 -14.66 10.67 1.96
N LEU A 336 -14.25 11.84 2.43
CA LEU A 336 -12.98 12.00 3.15
C LEU A 336 -12.96 11.21 4.46
N ILE A 337 -14.06 11.16 5.21
CA ILE A 337 -14.18 10.35 6.43
C ILE A 337 -14.01 8.86 6.10
N VAL A 338 -14.59 8.39 4.99
CA VAL A 338 -14.39 7.00 4.54
C VAL A 338 -12.92 6.73 4.27
N VAL A 339 -12.24 7.58 3.49
CA VAL A 339 -10.80 7.44 3.22
C VAL A 339 -9.96 7.50 4.50
N PHE A 340 -10.29 8.43 5.40
CA PHE A 340 -9.60 8.63 6.67
C PHE A 340 -9.70 7.40 7.57
N LEU A 341 -10.91 6.85 7.74
CA LEU A 341 -11.15 5.66 8.55
C LEU A 341 -10.38 4.45 8.01
N VAL A 342 -10.38 4.28 6.69
CA VAL A 342 -9.66 3.17 6.04
C VAL A 342 -8.15 3.29 6.25
N ARG A 343 -7.58 4.50 6.30
CA ARG A 343 -6.14 4.68 6.53
C ARG A 343 -5.73 4.65 8.00
N CYS A 344 -6.66 4.87 8.92
CA CYS A 344 -6.40 4.78 10.36
C CYS A 344 -6.32 3.33 10.87
N LEU A 345 -7.00 2.40 10.18
CA LEU A 345 -7.15 1.00 10.56
C LEU A 345 -6.09 0.12 9.90
#